data_AF-A0A257LJD7-F1
#
_entry.id   AF-A0A257LJD7-F1
#
_cell.length_a   1.000
_cell.length_b   1.000
_cell.length_c   1.000
_cell.angle_alpha   90.00
_cell.angle_beta   90.00
_cell.angle_gamma   90.00
#
_symmetry.space_group_name_H-M   'P 1'
#
loop_
_entity.id
_entity.type
_entity.pdbx_description
1 polymer ?
#
loop_
_entity_poly.entity_id
_entity_poly.type
_entity_poly.pdbx_seq_one_letter_code
_entity_poly.pdbx_strand_id
1 'polypeptide(L)'
;PWARAQTAVNWSNVSGGSTPFTTAGNWSGGVAPAADLTPNLGSFGTPAQPVSFSANRSVGGLVLTSGAGALVFTGNSSAVLPLGASGITAGSTTGASQFASNLFLALGASATFTSSGSTNITYNSPIATAGFGLTLGGTGTGVSSINGIISGSGSLTKTGTADWRVLGVNTYSGGTTVNQGTLLVNGTGALPSGGNVTINGTVAGAASLQINSSAAQNIGALTFGGTGANFSAANTLQINAGTTTLGGTVTFDATNSPLGAAISGAGTLALGGNRTFAVANSNITFDLTVNSNISGAGNSLTKTGAGALSLRGANTYTGGTTVSAGTLYVSHTTGSGT
;
A
#
# COMPACT_ATOMS: atom_id res chain seq x y z
N PRO A 1 27.61 6.09 16.51
CA PRO A 1 28.09 5.91 15.11
C PRO A 1 27.54 7.03 14.23
N TRP A 2 28.38 8.02 13.91
CA TRP A 2 27.99 9.15 13.08
C TRP A 2 27.70 8.66 11.67
N ALA A 3 26.44 8.72 11.24
CA ALA A 3 26.07 8.51 9.84
C ALA A 3 26.84 9.55 9.02
N ARG A 4 27.78 9.11 8.18
CA ARG A 4 28.42 10.00 7.21
C ARG A 4 27.30 10.66 6.39
N ALA A 5 27.31 11.99 6.32
CA ALA A 5 26.41 12.72 5.44
C ALA A 5 26.59 12.18 4.01
N GLN A 6 25.54 11.53 3.51
CA GLN A 6 25.53 10.80 2.25
C GLN A 6 25.57 11.83 1.11
N THR A 7 26.64 11.82 0.30
CA THR A 7 26.85 12.81 -0.77
C THR A 7 25.79 12.65 -1.86
N ALA A 8 24.94 13.66 -2.04
CA ALA A 8 24.00 13.71 -3.15
C ALA A 8 24.76 13.93 -4.47
N VAL A 9 24.62 13.01 -5.44
CA VAL A 9 25.17 13.19 -6.79
C VAL A 9 24.05 13.65 -7.73
N ASN A 10 24.30 14.70 -8.50
CA ASN A 10 23.27 15.35 -9.32
C ASN A 10 23.40 14.97 -10.80
N TRP A 11 22.27 14.75 -11.45
CA TRP A 11 22.17 14.53 -12.89
C TRP A 11 22.13 15.88 -13.62
N SER A 12 23.16 16.16 -14.43
CA SER A 12 23.38 17.44 -15.11
C SER A 12 23.12 17.40 -16.63
N ASN A 13 22.81 16.24 -17.21
CA ASN A 13 22.53 16.18 -18.66
C ASN A 13 21.22 16.89 -19.00
N VAL A 14 21.30 17.87 -19.90
CA VAL A 14 20.18 18.64 -20.45
C VAL A 14 20.09 18.55 -21.98
N SER A 15 20.98 17.78 -22.62
CA SER A 15 21.07 17.61 -24.07
C SER A 15 20.22 16.40 -24.52
N GLY A 16 19.40 16.57 -25.55
CA GLY A 16 18.40 15.59 -26.03
C GLY A 16 18.95 14.32 -26.71
N GLY A 17 20.12 13.84 -26.28
CA GLY A 17 20.74 12.59 -26.75
C GLY A 17 20.49 11.40 -25.82
N SER A 18 21.10 10.26 -26.14
CA SER A 18 21.05 9.05 -25.30
C SER A 18 21.57 9.34 -23.87
N THR A 19 20.81 8.91 -22.87
CA THR A 19 21.04 9.19 -21.44
C THR A 19 21.40 7.94 -20.61
N PRO A 20 22.46 7.17 -20.95
CA PRO A 20 22.88 6.05 -20.10
C PRO A 20 23.29 6.55 -18.71
N PHE A 21 22.86 5.83 -17.68
CA PHE A 21 23.22 6.09 -16.30
C PHE A 21 24.75 6.12 -16.09
N THR A 22 25.48 5.31 -16.83
CA THR A 22 26.94 5.15 -16.70
C THR A 22 27.75 6.23 -17.40
N THR A 23 27.14 7.09 -18.23
CA THR A 23 27.87 8.13 -18.94
C THR A 23 28.29 9.24 -17.98
N ALA A 24 29.60 9.35 -17.75
CA ALA A 24 30.23 10.36 -16.90
C ALA A 24 29.72 11.79 -17.12
N GLY A 25 29.60 12.21 -18.38
CA GLY A 25 29.13 13.55 -18.76
C GLY A 25 27.69 13.86 -18.35
N ASN A 26 26.91 12.86 -17.92
CA ASN A 26 25.55 13.07 -17.44
C ASN A 26 25.46 13.51 -15.98
N TRP A 27 26.58 13.50 -15.25
CA TRP A 27 26.62 13.77 -13.83
C TRP A 27 27.41 15.03 -13.52
N SER A 28 26.96 15.77 -12.50
CA SER A 28 27.72 16.87 -11.93
C SER A 28 29.07 16.36 -11.45
N GLY A 29 30.16 16.96 -11.93
CA GLY A 29 31.53 16.50 -11.62
C GLY A 29 32.08 15.45 -12.58
N GLY A 30 31.32 15.05 -13.61
CA GLY A 30 31.83 14.21 -14.70
C GLY A 30 32.13 12.76 -14.28
N VAL A 31 31.48 12.26 -13.22
CA VAL A 31 31.69 10.91 -12.71
C VAL A 31 30.35 10.28 -12.39
N ALA A 32 30.11 9.09 -12.95
CA ALA A 32 28.91 8.32 -12.63
C ALA A 32 28.99 7.76 -11.19
N PRO A 33 27.87 7.73 -10.45
CA PRO A 33 27.83 7.18 -9.10
C PRO A 33 28.32 5.73 -9.02
N ALA A 34 28.99 5.40 -7.92
CA ALA A 34 29.38 4.03 -7.61
C ALA A 34 28.16 3.13 -7.44
N ALA A 35 28.28 1.86 -7.84
CA ALA A 35 27.22 0.86 -7.70
C ALA A 35 27.41 0.07 -6.38
N ASP A 36 27.16 0.72 -5.24
CA ASP A 36 27.44 0.15 -3.90
C ASP A 36 26.36 0.44 -2.84
N LEU A 37 25.17 0.91 -3.25
CA LEU A 37 24.05 1.31 -2.38
C LEU A 37 24.35 2.53 -1.49
N THR A 38 25.51 3.17 -1.61
CA THR A 38 25.84 4.36 -0.80
C THR A 38 25.41 5.69 -1.43
N PRO A 39 25.35 5.92 -2.76
CA PRO A 39 25.01 7.25 -3.26
C PRO A 39 23.49 7.48 -3.26
N ASN A 40 23.05 8.58 -2.67
CA ASN A 40 21.72 9.12 -2.95
C ASN A 40 21.80 10.01 -4.19
N LEU A 41 20.86 9.86 -5.10
CA LEU A 41 20.82 10.65 -6.33
C LEU A 41 19.84 11.81 -6.14
N GLY A 42 20.35 13.03 -6.21
CA GLY A 42 19.75 14.15 -5.50
C GLY A 42 19.46 15.40 -6.32
N SER A 43 19.23 15.30 -7.63
CA SER A 43 18.64 16.36 -8.47
C SER A 43 18.70 15.89 -9.93
N PHE A 44 17.64 16.11 -10.70
CA PHE A 44 17.63 15.87 -12.14
C PHE A 44 17.35 17.18 -12.87
N GLY A 45 18.31 17.62 -13.68
CA GLY A 45 18.25 18.88 -14.43
C GLY A 45 17.08 18.98 -15.42
N THR A 46 16.79 20.21 -15.85
CA THR A 46 15.84 20.56 -16.92
C THR A 46 16.50 20.46 -18.30
N PRO A 47 15.93 19.78 -19.32
CA PRO A 47 14.59 19.22 -19.37
C PRO A 47 14.52 17.72 -19.00
N ALA A 48 13.32 17.30 -18.59
CA ALA A 48 12.87 15.91 -18.50
C ALA A 48 13.39 15.02 -19.65
N GLN A 49 14.26 14.05 -19.34
CA GLN A 49 14.74 13.04 -20.26
C GLN A 49 14.61 11.65 -19.63
N PRO A 50 14.57 10.58 -20.45
CA PRO A 50 14.71 9.26 -19.88
C PRO A 50 16.06 9.13 -19.16
N VAL A 51 16.17 8.27 -18.16
CA VAL A 51 17.43 7.82 -17.56
C VAL A 51 17.52 6.32 -17.82
N SER A 52 18.46 5.91 -18.65
CA SER A 52 18.49 4.53 -19.16
C SER A 52 19.54 3.67 -18.45
N PHE A 53 19.17 2.44 -18.14
CA PHE A 53 20.00 1.44 -17.47
C PHE A 53 20.25 0.27 -18.43
N SER A 54 21.50 0.12 -18.87
CA SER A 54 21.93 -1.01 -19.70
C SER A 54 22.49 -2.19 -18.89
N ALA A 55 22.62 -2.03 -17.58
CA ALA A 55 23.12 -3.03 -16.65
C ALA A 55 22.61 -2.74 -15.23
N ASN A 56 22.79 -3.70 -14.33
CA ASN A 56 22.45 -3.52 -12.92
C ASN A 56 23.24 -2.36 -12.31
N ARG A 57 22.55 -1.49 -11.57
CA ARG A 57 23.15 -0.34 -10.87
C ARG A 57 22.45 -0.15 -9.54
N SER A 58 23.20 -0.16 -8.44
CA SER A 58 22.64 0.02 -7.10
C SER A 58 22.86 1.43 -6.57
N VAL A 59 21.86 1.99 -5.88
CA VAL A 59 21.89 3.34 -5.31
C VAL A 59 21.31 3.32 -3.90
N GLY A 60 21.70 4.26 -3.05
CA GLY A 60 21.11 4.43 -1.72
C GLY A 60 19.66 4.87 -1.78
N GLY A 61 19.34 5.73 -2.74
CA GLY A 61 17.98 6.15 -3.08
C GLY A 61 17.96 7.24 -4.14
N LEU A 62 16.76 7.66 -4.53
CA LEU A 62 16.53 8.71 -5.53
C LEU A 62 15.65 9.81 -4.97
N VAL A 63 16.00 11.06 -5.22
CA VAL A 63 15.20 12.24 -4.92
C VAL A 63 14.85 12.93 -6.22
N LEU A 64 13.58 12.79 -6.61
CA LEU A 64 12.97 13.27 -7.85
C LEU A 64 12.19 14.57 -7.54
N THR A 65 12.90 15.58 -7.07
CA THR A 65 12.38 16.93 -6.79
C THR A 65 12.80 17.87 -7.92
N SER A 66 12.42 17.57 -9.16
CA SER A 66 12.79 18.41 -10.29
C SER A 66 11.69 19.45 -10.56
N GLY A 67 12.10 20.70 -10.82
CA GLY A 67 11.28 21.65 -11.58
C GLY A 67 11.22 21.31 -13.08
N ALA A 68 11.90 20.23 -13.49
CA ALA A 68 12.25 19.86 -14.87
C ALA A 68 11.18 19.17 -15.71
N GLY A 69 9.99 18.92 -15.17
CA GLY A 69 9.00 18.05 -15.80
C GLY A 69 9.25 16.56 -15.48
N ALA A 70 8.57 15.69 -16.21
CA ALA A 70 8.49 14.25 -15.94
C ALA A 70 9.81 13.49 -16.19
N LEU A 71 10.35 12.79 -15.18
CA LEU A 71 11.51 11.91 -15.36
C LEU A 71 11.06 10.49 -15.70
N VAL A 72 11.72 9.83 -16.66
CA VAL A 72 11.38 8.45 -17.05
C VAL A 72 12.58 7.54 -16.89
N PHE A 73 12.56 6.59 -15.96
CA PHE A 73 13.64 5.63 -15.77
C PHE A 73 13.36 4.37 -16.60
N THR A 74 14.30 3.97 -17.46
CA THR A 74 14.13 2.84 -18.41
C THR A 74 15.27 1.84 -18.29
N GLY A 75 15.01 0.57 -18.65
CA GLY A 75 16.02 -0.48 -18.65
C GLY A 75 16.04 -1.29 -19.94
N ASN A 76 17.01 -2.19 -20.08
CA ASN A 76 17.08 -3.15 -21.20
C ASN A 76 16.36 -4.48 -20.91
N SER A 77 15.31 -4.45 -20.07
CA SER A 77 14.53 -5.61 -19.61
C SER A 77 15.25 -6.61 -18.72
N SER A 78 16.57 -6.50 -18.55
CA SER A 78 17.34 -7.27 -17.55
C SER A 78 17.98 -6.38 -16.48
N ALA A 79 18.00 -5.07 -16.70
CA ALA A 79 18.55 -4.12 -15.75
C ALA A 79 17.74 -4.10 -14.45
N VAL A 80 18.44 -4.31 -13.34
CA VAL A 80 17.94 -4.15 -11.98
C VAL A 80 18.53 -2.89 -11.36
N LEU A 81 17.69 -2.10 -10.70
CA LEU A 81 18.07 -0.98 -9.84
C LEU A 81 17.83 -1.36 -8.37
N PRO A 82 18.84 -1.92 -7.68
CA PRO A 82 18.78 -2.09 -6.23
C PRO A 82 18.76 -0.75 -5.50
N LEU A 83 17.87 -0.63 -4.52
CA LEU A 83 17.64 0.57 -3.72
C LEU A 83 18.04 0.32 -2.26
N GLY A 84 18.80 1.24 -1.68
CA GLY A 84 19.08 1.28 -0.25
C GLY A 84 17.90 1.81 0.58
N ALA A 85 18.15 2.03 1.86
CA ALA A 85 17.12 2.44 2.83
C ALA A 85 16.52 3.84 2.55
N SER A 86 17.22 4.69 1.79
CA SER A 86 16.71 6.02 1.42
C SER A 86 15.54 5.96 0.45
N GLY A 87 15.36 4.85 -0.27
CA GLY A 87 14.21 4.61 -1.14
C GLY A 87 14.07 5.63 -2.28
N ILE A 88 12.85 6.06 -2.55
CA ILE A 88 12.55 7.00 -3.64
C ILE A 88 11.67 8.12 -3.09
N THR A 89 12.03 9.37 -3.31
CA THR A 89 11.21 10.53 -2.96
C THR A 89 10.84 11.29 -4.22
N ALA A 90 9.57 11.31 -4.56
CA ALA A 90 9.01 12.03 -5.71
C ALA A 90 8.31 13.31 -5.24
N GLY A 91 8.93 14.46 -5.51
CA GLY A 91 8.46 15.77 -5.10
C GLY A 91 8.15 16.73 -6.25
N SER A 92 8.12 16.25 -7.51
CA SER A 92 7.91 17.13 -8.66
C SER A 92 6.53 17.79 -8.65
N THR A 93 6.48 19.07 -8.98
CA THR A 93 5.26 19.86 -9.12
C THR A 93 4.88 20.12 -10.58
N THR A 94 5.75 19.75 -11.53
CA THR A 94 5.62 20.13 -12.95
C THR A 94 5.54 18.93 -13.91
N GLY A 95 5.85 17.70 -13.48
CA GLY A 95 5.62 16.52 -14.32
C GLY A 95 5.65 15.18 -13.60
N ALA A 96 4.75 14.28 -14.01
CA ALA A 96 4.61 12.95 -13.43
C ALA A 96 5.78 12.05 -13.82
N SER A 97 6.61 11.65 -12.86
CA SER A 97 7.75 10.76 -13.10
C SER A 97 7.30 9.30 -13.23
N GLN A 98 8.09 8.50 -13.94
CA GLN A 98 7.78 7.10 -14.22
C GLN A 98 9.02 6.21 -14.14
N PHE A 99 8.85 5.02 -13.59
CA PHE A 99 9.75 3.88 -13.80
C PHE A 99 9.11 2.92 -14.79
N ALA A 100 9.76 2.68 -15.93
CA ALA A 100 9.23 1.86 -17.00
C ALA A 100 9.29 0.36 -16.68
N SER A 101 8.43 -0.43 -17.33
CA SER A 101 8.31 -1.88 -17.08
C SER A 101 9.56 -2.68 -17.44
N ASN A 102 10.45 -2.14 -18.26
CA ASN A 102 11.71 -2.75 -18.67
C ASN A 102 12.89 -2.46 -17.71
N LEU A 103 12.63 -1.80 -16.59
CA LEU A 103 13.57 -1.63 -15.48
C LEU A 103 13.01 -2.37 -14.26
N PHE A 104 13.79 -3.25 -13.65
CA PHE A 104 13.39 -3.95 -12.43
C PHE A 104 13.89 -3.17 -11.21
N LEU A 105 13.05 -3.00 -10.20
CA LEU A 105 13.47 -2.45 -8.91
C LEU A 105 13.68 -3.60 -7.92
N ALA A 106 14.72 -3.49 -7.09
CA ALA A 106 14.95 -4.42 -5.99
C ALA A 106 15.23 -3.64 -4.71
N LEU A 107 14.70 -4.11 -3.58
CA LEU A 107 15.06 -3.55 -2.28
C LEU A 107 16.33 -4.22 -1.77
N GLY A 108 17.36 -3.42 -1.50
CA GLY A 108 18.57 -3.84 -0.78
C GLY A 108 18.47 -3.58 0.74
N ALA A 109 17.45 -2.83 1.17
CA ALA A 109 17.04 -2.62 2.55
C ALA A 109 15.55 -2.23 2.57
N SER A 110 14.92 -2.21 3.76
CA SER A 110 13.58 -1.64 3.89
C SER A 110 13.59 -0.18 3.46
N ALA A 111 12.69 0.19 2.56
CA ALA A 111 12.75 1.46 1.85
C ALA A 111 11.36 2.11 1.76
N THR A 112 11.37 3.44 1.69
CA THR A 112 10.15 4.24 1.54
C THR A 112 10.09 4.87 0.16
N PHE A 113 8.98 4.68 -0.54
CA PHE A 113 8.61 5.40 -1.75
C PHE A 113 7.65 6.51 -1.36
N THR A 114 8.14 7.74 -1.37
CA THR A 114 7.44 8.94 -0.90
C THR A 114 6.89 9.72 -2.08
N SER A 115 5.59 10.03 -2.08
CA SER A 115 4.97 10.99 -3.00
C SER A 115 4.66 12.28 -2.24
N SER A 116 5.43 13.34 -2.46
CA SER A 116 5.27 14.65 -1.80
C SER A 116 4.94 15.79 -2.75
N GLY A 117 5.05 15.57 -4.07
CA GLY A 117 4.71 16.55 -5.09
C GLY A 117 3.20 16.64 -5.38
N SER A 118 2.81 17.64 -6.18
CA SER A 118 1.45 17.74 -6.74
C SER A 118 1.26 16.86 -7.99
N THR A 119 2.35 16.30 -8.53
CA THR A 119 2.30 15.32 -9.62
C THR A 119 2.57 13.90 -9.12
N ASN A 120 1.92 12.93 -9.74
CA ASN A 120 1.99 11.53 -9.34
C ASN A 120 3.29 10.88 -9.83
N ILE A 121 3.72 9.82 -9.15
CA ILE A 121 4.75 8.92 -9.67
C ILE A 121 4.13 7.56 -10.04
N THR A 122 4.57 7.01 -11.17
CA THR A 122 4.09 5.72 -11.67
C THR A 122 5.24 4.70 -11.75
N TYR A 123 5.06 3.54 -11.15
CA TYR A 123 6.01 2.43 -11.20
C TYR A 123 5.43 1.31 -12.05
N ASN A 124 5.78 1.27 -13.33
CA ASN A 124 5.49 0.14 -14.21
C ASN A 124 6.48 -1.02 -14.02
N SER A 125 7.63 -0.74 -13.40
CA SER A 125 8.64 -1.71 -13.01
C SER A 125 8.10 -2.79 -12.06
N PRO A 126 8.47 -4.07 -12.27
CA PRO A 126 8.45 -5.06 -11.20
C PRO A 126 9.30 -4.60 -10.00
N ILE A 127 8.83 -4.87 -8.78
CA ILE A 127 9.51 -4.51 -7.53
C ILE A 127 9.73 -5.79 -6.70
N ALA A 128 10.99 -6.20 -6.56
CA ALA A 128 11.38 -7.31 -5.70
C ALA A 128 11.69 -6.80 -4.28
N THR A 129 10.91 -7.24 -3.29
CA THR A 129 11.10 -6.85 -1.88
C THR A 129 12.28 -7.56 -1.21
N ALA A 130 12.67 -8.74 -1.69
CA ALA A 130 13.80 -9.51 -1.16
C ALA A 130 13.81 -9.70 0.38
N GLY A 131 12.63 -9.74 1.01
CA GLY A 131 12.48 -9.86 2.48
C GLY A 131 12.42 -8.53 3.23
N PHE A 132 12.60 -7.41 2.54
CA PHE A 132 12.53 -6.07 3.11
C PHE A 132 11.13 -5.46 3.00
N GLY A 133 10.80 -4.54 3.91
CA GLY A 133 9.54 -3.81 3.86
C GLY A 133 9.56 -2.71 2.78
N LEU A 134 8.54 -2.68 1.93
CA LEU A 134 8.24 -1.54 1.06
C LEU A 134 7.22 -0.64 1.76
N THR A 135 7.59 0.61 2.02
CA THR A 135 6.67 1.62 2.55
C THR A 135 6.26 2.60 1.45
N LEU A 136 4.97 2.74 1.19
CA LEU A 136 4.40 3.78 0.34
C LEU A 136 3.97 4.94 1.23
N GLY A 137 4.53 6.13 1.01
CA GLY A 137 4.41 7.28 1.90
C GLY A 137 4.16 8.61 1.19
N GLY A 138 4.20 9.68 1.98
CA GLY A 138 4.17 11.07 1.51
C GLY A 138 2.84 11.80 1.69
N THR A 139 2.80 13.04 1.23
CA THR A 139 1.71 14.00 1.46
C THR A 139 1.19 14.66 0.19
N GLY A 140 1.60 14.16 -0.98
CA GLY A 140 1.13 14.63 -2.27
C GLY A 140 -0.39 14.52 -2.42
N THR A 141 -0.98 15.37 -3.25
CA THR A 141 -2.44 15.51 -3.39
C THR A 141 -3.03 14.66 -4.51
N GLY A 142 -2.20 13.99 -5.31
CA GLY A 142 -2.66 13.07 -6.34
C GLY A 142 -2.47 11.60 -5.95
N VAL A 143 -2.78 10.68 -6.88
CA VAL A 143 -2.69 9.24 -6.67
C VAL A 143 -1.47 8.66 -7.39
N SER A 144 -0.43 8.33 -6.63
CA SER A 144 0.73 7.59 -7.15
C SER A 144 0.40 6.11 -7.35
N SER A 145 1.12 5.43 -8.24
CA SER A 145 0.71 4.11 -8.72
C SER A 145 1.84 3.10 -8.81
N ILE A 146 1.62 1.90 -8.26
CA ILE A 146 2.42 0.71 -8.53
C ILE A 146 1.64 -0.18 -9.50
N ASN A 147 2.04 -0.14 -10.77
CA ASN A 147 1.44 -0.94 -11.83
C ASN A 147 2.13 -2.30 -11.96
N GLY A 148 3.45 -2.35 -11.73
CA GLY A 148 4.22 -3.59 -11.77
C GLY A 148 3.91 -4.50 -10.59
N ILE A 149 4.31 -5.77 -10.72
CA ILE A 149 4.22 -6.76 -9.65
C ILE A 149 5.15 -6.40 -8.48
N ILE A 150 4.64 -6.52 -7.26
CA ILE A 150 5.45 -6.56 -6.03
C ILE A 150 5.62 -8.02 -5.63
N SER A 151 6.86 -8.49 -5.45
CA SER A 151 7.18 -9.89 -5.16
C SER A 151 8.20 -10.05 -4.02
N GLY A 152 8.40 -11.28 -3.52
CA GLY A 152 9.40 -11.61 -2.49
C GLY A 152 8.82 -11.72 -1.07
N SER A 153 9.67 -12.01 -0.08
CA SER A 153 9.17 -12.30 1.28
C SER A 153 8.85 -11.08 2.15
N GLY A 154 9.02 -9.87 1.62
CA GLY A 154 8.80 -8.62 2.34
C GLY A 154 7.33 -8.23 2.50
N SER A 155 7.10 -7.16 3.25
CA SER A 155 5.76 -6.59 3.51
C SER A 155 5.50 -5.32 2.71
N LEU A 156 4.22 -4.96 2.56
CA LEU A 156 3.78 -3.67 2.03
C LEU A 156 3.16 -2.83 3.15
N THR A 157 3.66 -1.61 3.36
CA THR A 157 3.11 -0.66 4.32
C THR A 157 2.68 0.62 3.62
N LYS A 158 1.48 1.11 3.87
CA LYS A 158 0.99 2.42 3.42
C LYS A 158 0.96 3.38 4.61
N THR A 159 1.58 4.54 4.45
CA THR A 159 1.59 5.66 5.41
C THR A 159 1.47 6.98 4.65
N GLY A 160 1.46 8.12 5.34
CA GLY A 160 1.27 9.41 4.70
C GLY A 160 -0.17 9.66 4.26
N THR A 161 -0.51 10.92 4.03
CA THR A 161 -1.82 11.31 3.50
C THR A 161 -1.95 11.13 2.00
N ALA A 162 -0.83 10.98 1.27
CA ALA A 162 -0.85 10.73 -0.16
C ALA A 162 -1.54 9.39 -0.47
N ASP A 163 -2.37 9.38 -1.50
CA ASP A 163 -3.04 8.16 -1.95
C ASP A 163 -2.13 7.35 -2.87
N TRP A 164 -2.17 6.02 -2.69
CA TRP A 164 -1.40 5.09 -3.49
C TRP A 164 -2.30 4.02 -4.08
N ARG A 165 -2.09 3.69 -5.35
CA ARG A 165 -2.81 2.67 -6.08
C ARG A 165 -1.90 1.49 -6.40
N VAL A 166 -2.41 0.28 -6.21
CA VAL A 166 -1.74 -0.98 -6.57
C VAL A 166 -2.57 -1.74 -7.59
N LEU A 167 -1.92 -2.19 -8.68
CA LEU A 167 -2.59 -2.88 -9.79
C LEU A 167 -1.93 -4.22 -10.17
N GLY A 168 -0.63 -4.39 -9.90
CA GLY A 168 0.07 -5.63 -10.23
C GLY A 168 -0.53 -6.84 -9.52
N VAL A 169 -0.44 -8.01 -10.14
CA VAL A 169 -0.79 -9.29 -9.50
C VAL A 169 0.32 -9.61 -8.50
N ASN A 170 0.12 -9.23 -7.25
CA ASN A 170 1.20 -9.19 -6.26
C ASN A 170 1.45 -10.56 -5.61
N THR A 171 2.71 -10.90 -5.40
CA THR A 171 3.15 -12.19 -4.84
C THR A 171 4.08 -12.04 -3.64
N TYR A 172 4.11 -10.86 -3.03
CA TYR A 172 4.84 -10.70 -1.78
C TYR A 172 4.17 -11.51 -0.66
N SER A 173 4.95 -12.18 0.19
CA SER A 173 4.40 -13.08 1.22
C SER A 173 4.26 -12.43 2.60
N GLY A 174 4.83 -11.24 2.81
CA GLY A 174 4.54 -10.45 4.00
C GLY A 174 3.12 -9.85 3.97
N GLY A 175 2.68 -9.30 5.10
CA GLY A 175 1.37 -8.66 5.20
C GLY A 175 1.28 -7.31 4.48
N THR A 176 0.05 -6.86 4.25
CA THR A 176 -0.28 -5.49 3.82
C THR A 176 -0.76 -4.70 5.03
N THR A 177 -0.11 -3.59 5.35
CA THR A 177 -0.50 -2.70 6.45
C THR A 177 -0.85 -1.31 5.92
N VAL A 178 -1.97 -0.73 6.33
CA VAL A 178 -2.35 0.66 6.06
C VAL A 178 -2.37 1.41 7.38
N ASN A 179 -1.42 2.32 7.59
CA ASN A 179 -1.26 3.11 8.81
C ASN A 179 -1.83 4.54 8.69
N GLN A 180 -1.97 5.06 7.47
CA GLN A 180 -2.52 6.40 7.20
C GLN A 180 -2.89 6.55 5.72
N GLY A 181 -3.93 7.35 5.44
CA GLY A 181 -4.38 7.67 4.09
C GLY A 181 -5.00 6.47 3.37
N THR A 182 -5.09 6.53 2.04
CA THR A 182 -5.78 5.49 1.26
C THR A 182 -4.82 4.63 0.45
N LEU A 183 -4.97 3.30 0.58
CA LEU A 183 -4.45 2.34 -0.39
C LEU A 183 -5.59 1.90 -1.31
N LEU A 184 -5.49 2.22 -2.59
CA LEU A 184 -6.44 1.83 -3.63
C LEU A 184 -6.00 0.53 -4.30
N VAL A 185 -6.82 -0.52 -4.18
CA VAL A 185 -6.62 -1.84 -4.78
C VAL A 185 -7.46 -1.91 -6.05
N ASN A 186 -6.80 -1.71 -7.19
CA ASN A 186 -7.47 -1.56 -8.49
C ASN A 186 -7.12 -2.68 -9.49
N GLY A 187 -6.20 -3.58 -9.13
CA GLY A 187 -5.81 -4.71 -9.97
C GLY A 187 -6.47 -6.03 -9.59
N THR A 188 -6.36 -7.03 -10.47
CA THR A 188 -6.70 -8.41 -10.15
C THR A 188 -5.57 -9.00 -9.29
N GLY A 189 -5.87 -9.52 -8.09
CA GLY A 189 -4.82 -10.03 -7.20
C GLY A 189 -3.84 -8.94 -6.73
N ALA A 190 -4.29 -7.69 -6.68
CA ALA A 190 -3.47 -6.59 -6.16
C ALA A 190 -3.17 -6.68 -4.65
N LEU A 191 -3.86 -7.57 -3.94
CA LEU A 191 -3.43 -8.07 -2.64
C LEU A 191 -2.99 -9.53 -2.83
N PRO A 192 -1.87 -9.96 -2.24
CA PRO A 192 -1.44 -11.35 -2.31
C PRO A 192 -2.51 -12.28 -1.76
N SER A 193 -2.80 -13.35 -2.49
CA SER A 193 -3.80 -14.33 -2.09
C SER A 193 -3.44 -14.94 -0.72
N GLY A 194 -4.34 -14.81 0.25
CA GLY A 194 -4.13 -15.29 1.63
C GLY A 194 -3.21 -14.41 2.49
N GLY A 195 -2.70 -13.30 1.95
CA GLY A 195 -1.89 -12.34 2.70
C GLY A 195 -2.71 -11.60 3.75
N ASN A 196 -2.17 -11.46 4.96
CA ASN A 196 -2.85 -10.73 6.05
C ASN A 196 -2.93 -9.24 5.74
N VAL A 197 -4.07 -8.63 6.08
CA VAL A 197 -4.33 -7.20 5.93
C VAL A 197 -4.54 -6.57 7.30
N THR A 198 -3.83 -5.49 7.56
CA THR A 198 -3.95 -4.69 8.78
C THR A 198 -4.27 -3.24 8.42
N ILE A 199 -5.35 -2.70 8.95
CA ILE A 199 -5.78 -1.30 8.79
C ILE A 199 -5.67 -0.66 10.17
N ASN A 200 -4.55 0.02 10.38
CA ASN A 200 -4.03 0.42 11.68
C ASN A 200 -3.75 1.92 11.69
N GLY A 201 -4.81 2.72 11.54
CA GLY A 201 -4.72 4.17 11.69
C GLY A 201 -4.04 4.54 13.01
N THR A 202 -3.26 5.62 13.00
CA THR A 202 -2.56 6.12 14.20
C THR A 202 -2.98 7.56 14.51
N VAL A 203 -2.40 8.18 15.54
CA VAL A 203 -2.59 9.62 15.82
C VAL A 203 -2.27 10.53 14.63
N ALA A 204 -1.51 10.02 13.64
CA ALA A 204 -1.23 10.74 12.40
C ALA A 204 -2.48 10.87 11.51
N GLY A 205 -3.45 9.95 11.58
CA GLY A 205 -4.68 9.97 10.80
C GLY A 205 -5.28 8.59 10.56
N ALA A 206 -6.48 8.60 10.01
CA ALA A 206 -7.22 7.39 9.67
C ALA A 206 -6.56 6.58 8.54
N ALA A 207 -6.77 5.27 8.56
CA ALA A 207 -6.34 4.36 7.51
C ALA A 207 -7.54 3.84 6.70
N SER A 208 -7.40 3.86 5.38
CA SER A 208 -8.42 3.39 4.45
C SER A 208 -7.81 2.41 3.44
N LEU A 209 -8.43 1.23 3.30
CA LEU A 209 -8.18 0.30 2.21
C LEU A 209 -9.40 0.26 1.31
N GLN A 210 -9.25 0.64 0.04
CA GLN A 210 -10.34 0.67 -0.93
C GLN A 210 -10.14 -0.41 -1.99
N ILE A 211 -11.05 -1.39 -2.05
CA ILE A 211 -11.11 -2.40 -3.10
C ILE A 211 -12.01 -1.88 -4.22
N ASN A 212 -11.38 -1.39 -5.28
CA ASN A 212 -12.06 -0.89 -6.49
C ASN A 212 -12.04 -1.91 -7.64
N SER A 213 -11.39 -3.05 -7.44
CA SER A 213 -11.34 -4.13 -8.41
C SER A 213 -12.67 -4.89 -8.45
N SER A 214 -13.18 -5.18 -9.65
CA SER A 214 -14.31 -6.10 -9.83
C SER A 214 -13.91 -7.56 -9.67
N ALA A 215 -12.61 -7.87 -9.78
CA ALA A 215 -12.09 -9.19 -9.52
C ALA A 215 -12.05 -9.50 -8.02
N ALA A 216 -12.19 -10.79 -7.70
CA ALA A 216 -12.17 -11.22 -6.31
C ALA A 216 -10.78 -11.05 -5.69
N GLN A 217 -10.76 -10.53 -4.46
CA GLN A 217 -9.57 -10.44 -3.62
C GLN A 217 -9.66 -11.50 -2.52
N ASN A 218 -8.65 -12.34 -2.38
CA ASN A 218 -8.58 -13.35 -1.32
C ASN A 218 -7.54 -12.90 -0.29
N ILE A 219 -7.98 -12.43 0.88
CA ILE A 219 -7.06 -11.97 1.93
C ILE A 219 -6.92 -13.04 3.01
N GLY A 220 -5.91 -12.93 3.87
CA GLY A 220 -5.76 -13.76 5.06
C GLY A 220 -6.64 -13.27 6.20
N ALA A 221 -6.06 -13.05 7.38
CA ALA A 221 -6.72 -12.34 8.46
C ALA A 221 -6.88 -10.85 8.11
N LEU A 222 -7.97 -10.24 8.60
CA LEU A 222 -8.22 -8.81 8.51
C LEU A 222 -8.19 -8.22 9.91
N THR A 223 -7.29 -7.29 10.18
CA THR A 223 -7.18 -6.62 11.48
C THR A 223 -7.44 -5.13 11.34
N PHE A 224 -8.37 -4.61 12.12
CA PHE A 224 -8.54 -3.19 12.39
C PHE A 224 -7.88 -2.88 13.71
N GLY A 225 -6.77 -2.13 13.66
CA GLY A 225 -6.02 -1.77 14.86
C GLY A 225 -5.79 -0.28 15.02
N GLY A 226 -4.90 0.04 15.94
CA GLY A 226 -4.44 1.40 16.21
C GLY A 226 -4.78 1.82 17.64
N THR A 227 -3.78 2.31 18.37
CA THR A 227 -3.98 2.93 19.69
C THR A 227 -3.75 4.44 19.57
N GLY A 228 -4.64 5.25 20.13
CA GLY A 228 -4.41 6.69 20.28
C GLY A 228 -5.64 7.53 20.01
N ALA A 229 -6.20 8.08 21.07
CA ALA A 229 -7.36 8.95 21.05
C ALA A 229 -7.10 10.25 20.27
N ASN A 230 -7.49 10.28 18.99
CA ASN A 230 -8.00 11.43 18.23
C ASN A 230 -8.03 11.09 16.73
N PHE A 231 -8.82 10.08 16.37
CA PHE A 231 -9.11 9.82 14.96
C PHE A 231 -10.15 10.84 14.46
N SER A 232 -9.80 11.61 13.43
CA SER A 232 -10.76 12.45 12.70
C SER A 232 -11.73 11.61 11.82
N ALA A 233 -11.39 10.34 11.57
CA ALA A 233 -12.22 9.39 10.82
C ALA A 233 -11.94 7.94 11.26
N ALA A 234 -12.92 7.04 11.09
CA ALA A 234 -12.76 5.62 11.41
C ALA A 234 -11.76 4.92 10.46
N ASN A 235 -11.16 3.83 10.92
CA ASN A 235 -10.43 2.92 10.05
C ASN A 235 -11.42 2.15 9.16
N THR A 236 -11.16 2.08 7.85
CA THR A 236 -12.13 1.52 6.90
C THR A 236 -11.55 0.53 5.91
N LEU A 237 -12.29 -0.55 5.68
CA LEU A 237 -12.22 -1.35 4.46
C LEU A 237 -13.44 -1.00 3.60
N GLN A 238 -13.22 -0.42 2.43
CA GLN A 238 -14.28 -0.11 1.48
C GLN A 238 -14.21 -1.08 0.29
N ILE A 239 -15.18 -1.98 0.17
CA ILE A 239 -15.33 -2.90 -0.95
C ILE A 239 -16.26 -2.24 -1.96
N ASN A 240 -15.71 -1.41 -2.85
CA ASN A 240 -16.50 -0.65 -3.80
C ASN A 240 -17.03 -1.51 -4.95
N ALA A 241 -16.31 -2.56 -5.31
CA ALA A 241 -16.71 -3.53 -6.33
C ALA A 241 -16.23 -4.95 -5.97
N GLY A 242 -16.77 -5.94 -6.68
CA GLY A 242 -16.33 -7.32 -6.59
C GLY A 242 -16.61 -7.97 -5.23
N THR A 243 -15.78 -8.96 -4.90
CA THR A 243 -15.86 -9.72 -3.64
C THR A 243 -14.51 -9.72 -2.95
N THR A 244 -14.49 -9.44 -1.66
CA THR A 244 -13.32 -9.71 -0.80
C THR A 244 -13.61 -10.95 0.03
N THR A 245 -12.90 -12.04 -0.26
CA THR A 245 -13.00 -13.30 0.46
C THR A 245 -11.99 -13.31 1.59
N LEU A 246 -12.47 -13.53 2.81
CA LEU A 246 -11.61 -13.66 3.97
C LEU A 246 -10.85 -14.99 3.92
N GLY A 247 -9.67 -15.06 4.53
CA GLY A 247 -8.82 -16.26 4.72
C GLY A 247 -8.54 -16.59 6.20
N GLY A 248 -8.67 -15.61 7.10
CA GLY A 248 -8.67 -15.80 8.56
C GLY A 248 -9.73 -14.99 9.31
N THR A 249 -9.48 -14.78 10.60
CA THR A 249 -10.31 -14.00 11.53
C THR A 249 -10.40 -12.53 11.11
N VAL A 250 -11.55 -11.90 11.37
CA VAL A 250 -11.70 -10.45 11.40
C VAL A 250 -11.49 -9.98 12.83
N THR A 251 -10.47 -9.17 13.06
CA THR A 251 -10.12 -8.65 14.38
C THR A 251 -10.33 -7.15 14.42
N PHE A 252 -10.95 -6.65 15.48
CA PHE A 252 -10.88 -5.26 15.89
C PHE A 252 -10.17 -5.21 17.25
N ASP A 253 -8.97 -4.63 17.29
CA ASP A 253 -8.12 -4.53 18.49
C ASP A 253 -7.81 -3.08 18.91
N ALA A 254 -8.38 -2.10 18.21
CA ALA A 254 -8.19 -0.67 18.42
C ALA A 254 -8.90 -0.13 19.68
N THR A 255 -8.59 -0.68 20.86
CA THR A 255 -9.20 -0.25 22.13
C THR A 255 -9.03 1.26 22.34
N ASN A 256 -10.11 1.93 22.73
CA ASN A 256 -10.20 3.40 22.85
C ASN A 256 -10.21 4.17 21.51
N SER A 257 -10.58 3.53 20.40
CA SER A 257 -10.93 4.25 19.16
C SER A 257 -12.30 4.93 19.31
N PRO A 258 -12.40 6.28 19.25
CA PRO A 258 -13.68 6.99 19.41
C PRO A 258 -14.68 6.76 18.27
N LEU A 259 -14.23 6.22 17.14
CA LEU A 259 -15.05 6.05 15.93
C LEU A 259 -15.19 4.58 15.49
N GLY A 260 -14.55 3.64 16.19
CA GLY A 260 -14.52 2.24 15.81
C GLY A 260 -13.88 2.00 14.44
N ALA A 261 -14.32 0.96 13.77
CA ALA A 261 -13.94 0.62 12.40
C ALA A 261 -15.17 0.23 11.55
N ALA A 262 -15.03 0.35 10.23
CA ALA A 262 -16.10 -0.01 9.31
C ALA A 262 -15.63 -0.84 8.11
N ILE A 263 -16.47 -1.80 7.72
CA ILE A 263 -16.43 -2.46 6.42
C ILE A 263 -17.65 -1.98 5.64
N SER A 264 -17.45 -1.37 4.48
CA SER A 264 -18.54 -0.77 3.69
C SER A 264 -18.30 -0.87 2.18
N GLY A 265 -19.21 -0.32 1.38
CA GLY A 265 -19.15 -0.36 -0.09
C GLY A 265 -20.15 -1.35 -0.69
N ALA A 266 -20.37 -1.21 -2.00
CA ALA A 266 -21.40 -1.96 -2.75
C ALA A 266 -21.00 -3.41 -3.06
N GLY A 267 -19.73 -3.76 -2.93
CA GLY A 267 -19.23 -5.11 -3.08
C GLY A 267 -19.56 -6.01 -1.87
N THR A 268 -19.14 -7.27 -1.98
CA THR A 268 -19.48 -8.32 -0.99
C THR A 268 -18.26 -8.71 -0.16
N LEU A 269 -18.47 -8.91 1.15
CA LEU A 269 -17.52 -9.57 2.04
C LEU A 269 -17.86 -11.06 2.12
N ALA A 270 -17.07 -11.93 1.50
CA ALA A 270 -17.31 -13.37 1.57
C ALA A 270 -16.57 -14.00 2.76
N LEU A 271 -17.25 -14.86 3.52
CA LEU A 271 -16.68 -15.52 4.69
C LEU A 271 -15.55 -16.50 4.32
N GLY A 272 -15.61 -17.16 3.17
CA GLY A 272 -14.56 -18.09 2.71
C GLY A 272 -14.30 -19.29 3.65
N GLY A 273 -15.25 -19.63 4.52
CA GLY A 273 -15.14 -20.64 5.58
C GLY A 273 -15.87 -20.17 6.84
N ASN A 274 -15.86 -20.97 7.92
CA ASN A 274 -16.39 -20.54 9.21
C ASN A 274 -15.47 -19.47 9.82
N ARG A 275 -15.98 -18.27 10.10
CA ARG A 275 -15.16 -17.12 10.54
C ARG A 275 -15.53 -16.57 11.89
N THR A 276 -14.48 -16.20 12.61
CA THR A 276 -14.56 -15.44 13.85
C THR A 276 -14.46 -13.95 13.54
N PHE A 277 -15.34 -13.17 14.15
CA PHE A 277 -15.24 -11.73 14.29
C PHE A 277 -14.90 -11.45 15.75
N ALA A 278 -13.62 -11.18 16.03
CA ALA A 278 -13.10 -10.89 17.36
C ALA A 278 -13.07 -9.38 17.58
N VAL A 279 -14.00 -8.86 18.38
CA VAL A 279 -14.21 -7.42 18.52
C VAL A 279 -13.93 -6.99 19.95
N ALA A 280 -12.83 -6.29 20.16
CA ALA A 280 -12.52 -5.63 21.42
C ALA A 280 -13.45 -4.43 21.69
N ASN A 281 -13.59 -4.03 22.95
CA ASN A 281 -14.44 -2.92 23.36
C ASN A 281 -13.64 -1.61 23.45
N SER A 282 -14.13 -0.55 22.79
CA SER A 282 -13.60 0.82 22.83
C SER A 282 -14.50 1.79 23.59
N ASN A 283 -15.51 1.29 24.31
CA ASN A 283 -16.50 2.07 25.05
C ASN A 283 -17.32 3.01 24.16
N ILE A 284 -17.62 2.56 22.93
CA ILE A 284 -18.51 3.23 21.99
C ILE A 284 -19.69 2.31 21.64
N THR A 285 -20.72 2.84 20.98
CA THR A 285 -21.91 2.04 20.63
C THR A 285 -21.59 0.88 19.67
N PHE A 286 -20.72 1.10 18.68
CA PHE A 286 -20.34 0.10 17.69
C PHE A 286 -18.83 0.13 17.46
N ASP A 287 -18.13 -0.92 17.88
CA ASP A 287 -16.69 -1.06 17.70
C ASP A 287 -16.35 -1.44 16.26
N LEU A 288 -17.10 -2.39 15.68
CA LEU A 288 -16.98 -2.78 14.29
C LEU A 288 -18.36 -2.73 13.62
N THR A 289 -18.49 -1.94 12.56
CA THR A 289 -19.69 -1.88 11.72
C THR A 289 -19.43 -2.53 10.37
N VAL A 290 -20.32 -3.42 9.93
CA VAL A 290 -20.29 -4.05 8.61
C VAL A 290 -21.54 -3.64 7.84
N ASN A 291 -21.37 -2.69 6.92
CA ASN A 291 -22.39 -2.19 6.00
C ASN A 291 -22.49 -3.01 4.72
N SER A 292 -21.39 -3.63 4.27
CA SER A 292 -21.42 -4.50 3.09
C SER A 292 -22.19 -5.79 3.37
N ASN A 293 -22.73 -6.39 2.31
CA ASN A 293 -23.35 -7.71 2.40
C ASN A 293 -22.27 -8.76 2.70
N ILE A 294 -22.58 -9.66 3.63
CA ILE A 294 -21.75 -10.83 3.95
C ILE A 294 -22.32 -12.06 3.25
N SER A 295 -21.48 -12.83 2.54
CA SER A 295 -21.89 -14.07 1.85
C SER A 295 -21.11 -15.29 2.32
N GLY A 296 -21.65 -16.48 2.04
CA GLY A 296 -20.96 -17.75 2.30
C GLY A 296 -21.91 -18.93 2.46
N ALA A 297 -22.05 -19.75 1.42
CA ALA A 297 -22.84 -20.98 1.50
C ALA A 297 -22.23 -21.95 2.52
N GLY A 298 -23.02 -22.37 3.51
CA GLY A 298 -22.62 -23.29 4.58
C GLY A 298 -21.67 -22.70 5.62
N ASN A 299 -21.27 -21.43 5.48
CA ASN A 299 -20.29 -20.80 6.36
C ASN A 299 -20.97 -20.09 7.52
N SER A 300 -20.45 -20.30 8.74
CA SER A 300 -20.93 -19.65 9.96
C SER A 300 -20.12 -18.42 10.36
N LEU A 301 -20.75 -17.48 11.06
CA LEU A 301 -20.09 -16.35 11.73
C LEU A 301 -20.08 -16.58 13.25
N THR A 302 -18.93 -16.41 13.90
CA THR A 302 -18.80 -16.44 15.37
C THR A 302 -18.31 -15.09 15.88
N LYS A 303 -19.12 -14.40 16.68
CA LYS A 303 -18.76 -13.15 17.36
C LYS A 303 -18.10 -13.46 18.70
N THR A 304 -16.89 -12.94 18.90
CA THR A 304 -16.14 -12.99 20.17
C THR A 304 -15.67 -11.60 20.59
N GLY A 305 -15.04 -11.49 21.76
CA GLY A 305 -14.59 -10.22 22.34
C GLY A 305 -15.73 -9.39 22.96
N ALA A 306 -15.38 -8.53 23.90
CA ALA A 306 -16.36 -7.79 24.71
C ALA A 306 -17.09 -6.66 23.95
N GLY A 307 -16.58 -6.23 22.80
CA GLY A 307 -17.11 -5.10 22.03
C GLY A 307 -18.39 -5.42 21.26
N ALA A 308 -18.93 -4.39 20.62
CA ALA A 308 -20.14 -4.42 19.82
C ALA A 308 -19.85 -4.59 18.32
N LEU A 309 -20.39 -5.65 17.71
CA LEU A 309 -20.42 -5.85 16.25
C LEU A 309 -21.79 -5.42 15.71
N SER A 310 -21.83 -4.53 14.71
CA SER A 310 -23.05 -4.13 14.01
C SER A 310 -23.06 -4.69 12.58
N LEU A 311 -24.02 -5.57 12.29
CA LEU A 311 -24.27 -6.11 10.95
C LEU A 311 -25.48 -5.39 10.34
N ARG A 312 -25.23 -4.67 9.24
CA ARG A 312 -26.24 -3.81 8.59
C ARG A 312 -26.52 -4.18 7.13
N GLY A 313 -25.66 -5.00 6.52
CA GLY A 313 -25.86 -5.50 5.17
C GLY A 313 -26.97 -6.55 5.05
N ALA A 314 -27.46 -6.73 3.84
CA ALA A 314 -28.36 -7.83 3.49
C ALA A 314 -27.54 -9.12 3.33
N ASN A 315 -27.28 -9.79 4.45
CA ASN A 315 -26.38 -10.94 4.47
C ASN A 315 -27.05 -12.18 3.86
N THR A 316 -26.23 -13.03 3.22
CA THR A 316 -26.63 -14.22 2.43
C THR A 316 -25.78 -15.45 2.74
N TYR A 317 -24.99 -15.44 3.83
CA TYR A 317 -24.40 -16.67 4.32
C TYR A 317 -25.49 -17.55 4.96
N THR A 318 -25.36 -18.86 4.78
CA THR A 318 -26.41 -19.84 5.18
C THR A 318 -26.02 -20.68 6.39
N GLY A 319 -24.81 -20.50 6.94
CA GLY A 319 -24.46 -21.06 8.24
C GLY A 319 -24.98 -20.19 9.39
N GLY A 320 -24.93 -20.72 10.61
CA GLY A 320 -25.42 -20.02 11.79
C GLY A 320 -24.57 -18.83 12.22
N THR A 321 -25.17 -17.92 12.99
CA THR A 321 -24.47 -16.85 13.72
C THR A 321 -24.40 -17.19 15.19
N THR A 322 -23.18 -17.38 15.71
CA THR A 322 -22.93 -17.64 17.14
C THR A 322 -22.39 -16.38 17.81
N VAL A 323 -22.95 -16.00 18.96
CA VAL A 323 -22.43 -14.91 19.80
C VAL A 323 -21.85 -15.52 21.08
N SER A 324 -20.52 -15.62 21.14
CA SER A 324 -19.82 -16.18 22.30
C SER A 324 -19.45 -15.12 23.34
N ALA A 325 -19.32 -13.85 22.94
CA ALA A 325 -19.07 -12.72 23.84
C ALA A 325 -19.43 -11.35 23.22
N GLY A 326 -19.68 -10.37 24.08
CA GLY A 326 -20.03 -9.00 23.71
C GLY A 326 -21.43 -8.90 23.12
N THR A 327 -21.64 -7.89 22.27
CA THR A 327 -22.96 -7.60 21.70
C THR A 327 -22.94 -7.72 20.18
N LEU A 328 -23.99 -8.32 19.62
CA LEU A 328 -24.28 -8.31 18.19
C LEU A 328 -25.53 -7.48 17.93
N TYR A 329 -25.40 -6.44 17.10
CA TYR A 329 -26.51 -5.63 16.61
C TYR A 329 -26.80 -6.01 15.16
N VAL A 330 -28.08 -6.27 14.86
CA VAL A 330 -28.55 -6.63 13.53
C VAL A 330 -29.57 -5.58 13.09
N SER A 331 -29.33 -4.93 11.95
CA SER A 331 -30.19 -3.83 11.46
C SER A 331 -30.81 -4.11 10.09
N HIS A 332 -30.72 -5.35 9.61
CA HIS A 332 -31.37 -5.84 8.39
C HIS A 332 -32.12 -7.14 8.70
N THR A 333 -33.21 -7.43 7.98
CA THR A 333 -34.05 -8.63 8.22
C THR A 333 -33.26 -9.93 8.04
N THR A 334 -32.35 -9.98 7.06
CA THR A 334 -31.39 -11.08 6.84
C THR A 334 -30.01 -10.80 7.44
N GLY A 335 -29.89 -9.83 8.34
CA GLY A 335 -28.58 -9.35 8.81
C GLY A 335 -27.79 -10.37 9.66
N SER A 336 -28.38 -11.51 10.04
CA SER A 336 -27.68 -12.61 10.74
C SER A 336 -27.56 -13.91 9.93
N GLY A 337 -27.72 -13.80 8.60
CA GLY A 337 -27.75 -14.94 7.67
C GLY A 337 -29.16 -15.23 7.17
N THR A 338 -29.26 -16.17 6.23
CA THR A 338 -30.53 -16.68 5.65
C THR A 338 -30.67 -18.17 5.88
#